data_AF-A0A2B2BFX6-F1
#
_entry.id   AF-A0A2B2BFX6-F1
#
_cell.length_a   1.000
_cell.length_b   1.000
_cell.length_c   1.000
_cell.angle_alpha   90.00
_cell.angle_beta   90.00
_cell.angle_gamma   90.00
#
_symmetry.space_group_name_H-M   'P 1'
#
loop_
_entity.id
_entity.type
_entity.pdbx_description
1 polymer ?
#
loop_
_entity_poly.entity_id
_entity_poly.type
_entity_poly.pdbx_seq_one_letter_code
_entity_poly.pdbx_strand_id
1 'polypeptide(L)' 'LQQGQSWTGLVKNRRHNGDHYWVRANVTPVYQNETLTGYISVRNIPPRDEIDAAEHLYQRVRNNQLTRHRFYKGLL' A
#
# COMPACT_ATOMS: atom_id res chain seq x y z
N LEU A 1 -8.35 5.67 -3.78
CA LEU A 1 -7.70 6.12 -5.04
C LEU A 1 -8.65 6.92 -5.92
N GLN A 2 -9.88 6.44 -6.18
CA GLN A 2 -10.87 7.09 -7.05
C GLN A 2 -11.39 8.48 -6.62
N GLN A 3 -10.98 9.01 -5.46
CA GLN A 3 -11.35 10.35 -5.00
C GLN A 3 -10.36 11.44 -5.46
N GLY A 4 -9.44 11.14 -6.38
CA GLY A 4 -8.42 12.11 -6.82
C GLY A 4 -7.38 12.45 -5.75
N GLN A 5 -7.25 11.62 -4.71
CA GLN A 5 -6.32 11.84 -3.61
C GLN A 5 -5.16 10.87 -3.67
N SER A 6 -3.96 11.37 -3.37
CA SER A 6 -2.77 10.53 -3.22
C SER A 6 -2.92 9.53 -2.07
N TRP A 7 -2.29 8.37 -2.24
CA TRP A 7 -2.34 7.25 -1.31
C TRP A 7 -0.92 6.77 -1.03
N THR A 8 -0.61 6.45 0.23
CA THR A 8 0.72 5.93 0.60
C THR A 8 0.56 4.74 1.53
N GLY A 9 1.15 3.59 1.19
CA GLY A 9 1.10 2.41 2.05
C GLY A 9 2.19 1.40 1.77
N LEU A 10 2.42 0.51 2.75
CA LEU A 10 3.30 -0.64 2.62
C LEU A 10 2.54 -1.79 1.93
N VAL A 11 3.16 -2.37 0.91
CA VAL A 11 2.56 -3.43 0.09
C VAL A 11 3.48 -4.63 0.05
N LYS A 12 2.95 -5.79 0.44
CA LYS A 12 3.59 -7.10 0.27
C LYS A 12 3.19 -7.69 -1.07
N ASN A 13 4.12 -7.70 -2.02
CA ASN A 13 3.91 -8.24 -3.35
C ASN A 13 4.43 -9.67 -3.44
N ARG A 14 3.71 -10.53 -4.16
CA ARG A 14 4.14 -11.89 -4.50
C ARG A 14 4.92 -11.88 -5.81
N ARG A 15 6.10 -12.51 -5.81
CA ARG A 15 6.91 -12.76 -7.00
C ARG A 15 6.40 -13.97 -7.75
N HIS A 16 6.76 -14.07 -9.04
CA HIS A 16 6.45 -15.24 -9.85
C HIS A 16 6.98 -16.55 -9.25
N ASN A 17 8.16 -16.53 -8.63
CA ASN A 17 8.76 -17.69 -7.97
C ASN A 17 8.11 -18.06 -6.63
N GLY A 18 7.07 -17.33 -6.18
CA GLY A 18 6.36 -17.60 -4.93
C GLY A 18 6.86 -16.80 -3.72
N ASP A 19 8.04 -16.18 -3.80
CA ASP A 19 8.57 -15.32 -2.73
C ASP A 19 7.80 -14.00 -2.62
N HIS A 20 8.13 -13.22 -1.59
CA HIS A 20 7.53 -11.90 -1.39
C HIS A 20 8.58 -10.79 -1.33
N TYR A 21 8.16 -9.58 -1.64
CA TYR A 21 8.94 -8.37 -1.40
C TYR A 21 8.03 -7.25 -0.95
N TRP A 22 8.62 -6.31 -0.19
CA TRP A 22 7.92 -5.17 0.37
C TRP A 22 8.30 -3.89 -0.36
N VAL A 23 7.31 -3.04 -0.59
CA VAL A 23 7.49 -1.68 -1.12
C VAL A 23 6.66 -0.70 -0.31
N ARG A 24 7.15 0.53 -0.12
CA ARG A 24 6.27 1.66 0.19
C ARG A 24 5.85 2.27 -1.14
N ALA A 25 4.56 2.28 -1.42
CA ALA A 25 4.01 2.79 -2.66
C ALA A 25 3.29 4.12 -2.41
N ASN A 26 3.68 5.14 -3.16
CA ASN A 26 3.02 6.44 -3.21
C ASN A 26 2.30 6.55 -4.54
N VAL A 27 0.97 6.58 -4.53
CA VAL A 27 0.12 6.61 -5.73
C VAL A 27 -0.50 7.98 -5.87
N THR A 28 -0.30 8.64 -7.00
CA THR A 28 -0.83 9.98 -7.31
C THR A 28 -1.65 9.92 -8.60
N PRO A 29 -2.85 10.53 -8.63
CA PRO A 29 -3.65 10.63 -9.85
C PRO A 29 -2.97 11.54 -10.88
N VAL A 30 -3.16 11.23 -12.17
CA VAL A 30 -2.67 12.02 -13.29
C VAL A 30 -3.86 12.59 -14.04
N TYR A 31 -3.83 13.90 -14.29
CA TYR A 31 -4.86 14.62 -15.02
C TYR A 31 -4.29 15.17 -16.33
N GLN A 32 -5.07 15.09 -17.40
CA GLN A 32 -4.85 15.82 -18.66
C GLN A 32 -6.12 16.56 -19.00
N ASN A 33 -6.04 17.87 -19.26
CA ASN A 33 -7.21 18.71 -19.54
C ASN A 33 -8.35 18.49 -18.53
N GLU A 34 -8.02 18.53 -17.24
CA GLU A 34 -8.95 18.32 -16.11
C GLU A 34 -9.59 16.92 -16.03
N THR A 35 -9.26 16.03 -16.96
CA THR A 35 -9.74 14.65 -17.00
C THR A 35 -8.72 13.74 -16.33
N LEU A 36 -9.16 12.90 -15.39
CA LEU A 36 -8.32 11.87 -14.77
C LEU A 36 -7.96 10.82 -15.85
N THR A 37 -6.68 10.71 -16.21
CA THR A 37 -6.19 9.78 -17.23
C THR A 37 -5.49 8.55 -16.67
N GLY A 38 -5.15 8.56 -15.39
CA GLY A 38 -4.55 7.40 -14.74
C GLY A 38 -3.96 7.69 -13.37
N TYR A 39 -3.08 6.81 -12.93
CA TYR A 39 -2.35 6.92 -11.67
C TYR A 39 -0.89 6.55 -11.88
N ILE A 40 0.01 7.27 -11.23
CA ILE A 40 1.43 6.94 -11.16
C ILE A 40 1.73 6.47 -9.74
N SER A 41 2.48 5.37 -9.64
CA SER A 41 2.97 4.84 -8.37
C SER A 41 4.49 4.92 -8.32
N VAL A 42 5.02 5.74 -7.40
CA VAL A 42 6.44 5.75 -7.06
C VAL A 42 6.67 4.83 -5.87
N ARG A 43 7.67 3.95 -5.97
CA ARG A 43 7.93 2.90 -4.99
C ARG A 43 9.36 3.00 -4.48
N ASN A 44 9.55 2.82 -3.19
CA ASN A 44 10.87 2.63 -2.60
C ASN A 44 10.90 1.39 -1.71
N ILE A 45 12.10 0.94 -1.38
CA ILE A 45 12.32 -0.15 -0.44
C ILE A 45 12.14 0.43 0.98
N PRO A 46 11.17 -0.05 1.76
CA PRO A 46 10.96 0.44 3.10
C PRO A 46 12.07 -0.05 4.05
N PRO A 47 12.33 0.69 5.14
CA PRO A 47 13.16 0.24 6.25
C PRO A 47 12.70 -1.10 6.84
N ARG A 48 13.63 -1.85 7.44
CA ARG A 48 13.36 -3.22 7.91
C ARG A 48 12.38 -3.27 9.08
N ASP A 49 12.50 -2.32 10.01
CA ASP A 49 11.59 -2.12 11.13
C ASP A 49 10.14 -1.86 10.68
N GLU A 50 9.95 -1.06 9.63
CA GLU A 50 8.63 -0.86 9.03
C GLU A 50 8.06 -2.13 8.39
N ILE A 51 8.91 -2.93 7.74
CA ILE A 51 8.51 -4.23 7.19
C ILE A 51 8.04 -5.16 8.31
N ASP A 52 8.81 -5.27 9.38
CA ASP A 52 8.52 -6.20 10.48
C ASP A 52 7.21 -5.79 11.20
N ALA A 53 7.01 -4.48 11.44
CA ALA A 53 5.76 -3.96 11.99
C ALA A 53 4.55 -4.24 11.07
N ALA A 54 4.70 -4.02 9.76
CA ALA A 54 3.65 -4.28 8.79
C ALA A 54 3.34 -5.78 8.66
N GLU A 55 4.34 -6.66 8.73
CA GLU A 55 4.13 -8.11 8.71
C GLU A 55 3.28 -8.57 9.90
N HIS A 56 3.60 -8.12 11.12
CA HIS A 56 2.80 -8.41 12.31
C HIS A 56 1.35 -7.92 12.18
N LEU A 57 1.19 -6.72 11.64
CA LEU A 57 -0.12 -6.11 11.43
C LEU A 57 -0.95 -6.90 10.41
N TYR A 58 -0.36 -7.26 9.28
CA TYR A 58 -1.02 -8.01 8.22
C TYR A 58 -1.35 -9.44 8.66
N GLN A 59 -0.52 -10.06 9.49
CA GLN A 59 -0.86 -11.35 10.12
C GLN A 59 -2.11 -11.24 10.98
N ARG A 60 -2.22 -10.20 11.81
CA ARG A 60 -3.43 -9.95 12.62
C ARG A 60 -4.66 -9.69 11.75
N VAL A 61 -4.52 -8.95 10.65
CA VAL A 61 -5.61 -8.75 9.68
C VAL A 61 -6.04 -10.08 9.09
N ARG A 62 -5.10 -10.89 8.60
CA ARG A 62 -5.35 -12.21 8.00
C ARG A 62 -6.05 -13.16 8.96
N ASN A 63 -5.74 -13.06 10.25
CA ASN A 63 -6.34 -13.88 11.30
C ASN A 63 -7.67 -13.30 11.83
N ASN A 64 -8.24 -12.27 11.19
CA ASN A 64 -9.45 -11.56 11.62
C ASN A 64 -9.35 -10.96 13.05
N GLN A 65 -8.15 -10.63 13.50
CA GLN A 65 -7.87 -10.08 14.84
C GLN A 65 -7.90 -8.54 14.88
N LEU A 66 -8.28 -7.89 13.76
CA LEU A 66 -8.46 -6.44 13.63
C LEU A 66 -9.91 -6.13 13.26
N THR A 67 -10.81 -6.24 14.24
CA THR A 67 -12.28 -6.16 14.03
C THR A 67 -12.86 -4.74 14.01
N ARG A 68 -12.06 -3.72 14.39
CA ARG A 68 -12.50 -2.31 14.47
C ARG A 68 -11.55 -1.30 13.79
N HIS A 69 -10.67 -1.78 12.93
CA HIS A 69 -9.71 -0.91 12.26
C HIS A 69 -9.99 -0.93 10.76
N ARG A 70 -9.78 0.22 10.11
CA ARG A 70 -9.91 0.36 8.66
C ARG A 70 -8.62 0.93 8.12
N PHE A 71 -8.14 0.40 7.01
CA PHE A 71 -7.05 1.05 6.29
C PHE A 71 -7.57 2.38 5.72
N TYR A 72 -6.92 3.49 6.09
CA TYR A 72 -7.19 4.81 5.56
C TYR A 72 -5.97 5.31 4.80
N LYS A 73 -6.12 5.48 3.48
CA LYS A 73 -5.08 6.01 2.60
C LYS A 73 -3.74 5.25 2.61
N GLY A 74 -3.75 4.00 3.08
CA GLY A 74 -2.59 3.11 3.10
C GLY A 74 -1.85 3.08 4.44
N LEU A 75 -2.29 3.92 5.39
CA LEU A 75 -2.04 3.73 6.82
C LEU A 75 -3.22 2.97 7.45
N LEU A 76 -2.92 2.22 8.51
CA LEU A 76 -3.92 1.61 9.39
C LEU A 76 -4.33 2.60 10.48
#